data_AF-A0A2G5UP41-F1
#
_entry.id   AF-A0A2G5UP41-F1
#
_cell.length_a   1.000
_cell.length_b   1.000
_cell.length_c   1.000
_cell.angle_alpha   90.00
_cell.angle_beta   90.00
_cell.angle_gamma   90.00
#
_symmetry.space_group_name_H-M   'P 1'
#
loop_
_entity.id
_entity.type
_entity.pdbx_description
1 polymer ?
#
loop_
_entity_poly.entity_id
_entity_poly.type
_entity_poly.pdbx_seq_one_letter_code
_entity_poly.pdbx_strand_id
1 'polypeptide(L)'
;MRAVFSIVLILLFATTVSTGIRVKRGLSTDEQKKLVDTLNADRQAVGENMGIAFEKLIYSKGLELKAENFRCDLPDERFEVVPLKMNQDMKETVKSPTIGMYLFSREFFNPNNTKIGCSKEKTCSITFEDGPMAGKTAKFWGACRFGPKSHYDFDDSNTPEGAGMPSYEKYVDLLGI
;
A
#
# COMPACT_ATOMS: atom_id res chain seq x y z
N MET A 1 -31.48 22.10 -47.04
CA MET A 1 -30.02 21.85 -46.87
C MET A 1 -29.42 22.26 -45.53
N ARG A 2 -30.08 23.03 -44.64
CA ARG A 2 -29.52 23.38 -43.31
C ARG A 2 -29.71 22.31 -42.21
N ALA A 3 -30.78 21.52 -42.27
CA ALA A 3 -31.09 20.51 -41.25
C ALA A 3 -30.18 19.26 -41.31
N VAL A 4 -29.70 18.90 -42.51
CA VAL A 4 -28.85 17.71 -42.71
C VAL A 4 -27.44 17.92 -42.14
N PHE A 5 -26.91 19.14 -42.24
CA PHE A 5 -25.60 19.50 -41.66
C PHE A 5 -25.60 19.50 -40.12
N SER A 6 -26.73 19.78 -39.47
CA SER A 6 -26.81 19.78 -38.00
C SER A 6 -26.83 18.37 -37.41
N ILE A 7 -27.43 17.39 -38.10
CA ILE A 7 -27.50 15.99 -37.63
C ILE A 7 -26.13 15.31 -37.76
N VAL A 8 -25.38 15.60 -38.84
CA VAL A 8 -24.02 15.07 -39.04
C VAL A 8 -23.05 15.59 -37.98
N LEU A 9 -23.18 16.86 -37.56
CA LEU A 9 -22.34 17.43 -36.50
C LEU A 9 -22.63 16.81 -35.12
N ILE A 10 -23.89 16.51 -34.79
CA ILE A 10 -24.26 15.90 -33.50
C ILE A 10 -23.78 14.45 -33.38
N LEU A 11 -23.76 13.69 -34.49
CA LEU A 11 -23.23 12.33 -34.53
C LEU A 11 -21.71 12.25 -34.41
N LEU A 12 -20.97 13.30 -34.82
CA LEU A 12 -19.52 13.38 -34.70
C LEU A 12 -19.02 13.69 -33.27
N PHE A 13 -19.84 14.32 -32.42
CA PHE A 13 -19.49 14.54 -31.01
C PHE A 13 -19.73 13.32 -30.12
N ALA A 14 -20.55 12.35 -30.56
CA ALA A 14 -20.90 11.18 -29.76
C ALA A 14 -19.83 10.07 -29.71
N THR A 15 -18.79 10.13 -30.55
CA THR A 15 -17.77 9.07 -30.63
C THR A 15 -16.45 9.39 -29.93
N THR A 16 -16.33 10.54 -29.27
CA THR A 16 -15.20 10.82 -28.38
C THR A 16 -15.46 10.33 -26.95
N VAL A 17 -16.05 9.14 -26.82
CA VAL A 17 -15.83 8.35 -25.60
C VAL A 17 -14.38 7.93 -25.68
N SER A 18 -13.50 8.77 -25.12
CA SER A 18 -12.13 8.39 -24.84
C SER A 18 -12.21 7.09 -24.05
N THR A 19 -11.97 5.97 -24.73
CA THR A 19 -11.54 4.73 -24.12
C THR A 19 -10.13 4.99 -23.62
N GLY A 20 -10.02 5.87 -22.62
CA GLY A 20 -8.89 5.84 -21.72
C GLY A 20 -8.92 4.43 -21.17
N ILE A 21 -8.04 3.57 -21.71
CA ILE A 21 -7.73 2.27 -21.13
C ILE A 21 -7.34 2.62 -19.72
N ARG A 22 -8.28 2.47 -18.79
CA ARG A 22 -8.05 2.71 -17.37
C ARG A 22 -7.17 1.55 -16.97
N VAL A 23 -5.87 1.72 -17.17
CA VAL A 23 -4.85 0.80 -16.64
C VAL A 23 -5.25 0.62 -15.18
N LYS A 24 -5.61 -0.62 -14.81
CA LYS A 24 -5.98 -0.95 -13.43
C LYS A 24 -4.70 -0.80 -12.61
N ARG A 25 -4.44 0.41 -12.13
CA ARG A 25 -3.22 0.75 -11.35
C ARG A 25 -3.30 0.24 -9.91
N GLY A 26 -4.50 -0.05 -9.42
CA GLY A 26 -4.74 -0.57 -8.08
C GLY A 26 -5.27 -1.99 -8.07
N LEU A 27 -5.49 -2.50 -6.86
CA LEU A 27 -6.18 -3.77 -6.62
C LEU A 27 -7.56 -3.78 -7.30
N SER A 28 -7.99 -4.93 -7.82
CA SER A 28 -9.37 -5.17 -8.22
C SER A 28 -10.31 -5.08 -7.00
N THR A 29 -11.62 -4.92 -7.22
CA THR A 29 -12.59 -4.85 -6.12
C THR A 29 -12.55 -6.09 -5.22
N ASP A 30 -12.36 -7.26 -5.82
CA ASP A 30 -12.27 -8.52 -5.07
C ASP A 30 -10.99 -8.60 -4.25
N GLU A 31 -9.85 -8.18 -4.81
CA GLU A 31 -8.58 -8.08 -4.08
C GLU A 31 -8.66 -7.06 -2.93
N GLN A 32 -9.29 -5.90 -3.15
CA GLN A 32 -9.52 -4.89 -2.12
C GLN A 32 -10.33 -5.47 -0.97
N LYS A 33 -11.45 -6.14 -1.28
CA LYS A 33 -12.31 -6.77 -0.30
C LYS A 33 -11.57 -7.86 0.46
N LYS A 34 -10.89 -8.77 -0.25
CA LYS A 34 -10.12 -9.86 0.33
C LYS A 34 -9.05 -9.36 1.30
N LEU A 35 -8.30 -8.33 0.89
CA LEU A 35 -7.28 -7.69 1.71
C LEU A 35 -7.88 -7.07 2.98
N VAL A 36 -8.90 -6.22 2.83
CA VAL A 36 -9.50 -5.50 3.95
C VAL A 36 -10.22 -6.44 4.93
N ASP A 37 -10.94 -7.44 4.44
CA ASP A 37 -11.63 -8.41 5.29
C ASP A 37 -10.62 -9.21 6.12
N THR A 38 -9.56 -9.71 5.48
CA THR A 38 -8.51 -10.50 6.15
C THR A 38 -7.76 -9.66 7.17
N LEU A 39 -7.36 -8.44 6.79
CA LEU A 39 -6.67 -7.50 7.69
C LEU A 39 -7.54 -7.14 8.89
N ASN A 40 -8.82 -6.86 8.68
CA ASN A 40 -9.71 -6.49 9.77
C ASN A 40 -9.93 -7.66 10.73
N ALA A 41 -10.04 -8.90 10.22
CA ALA A 41 -10.12 -10.08 11.07
C ALA A 41 -8.86 -10.24 11.94
N ASP A 42 -7.67 -10.12 11.34
CA ASP A 42 -6.41 -10.19 12.08
C ASP A 42 -6.28 -9.05 13.09
N ARG A 43 -6.67 -7.82 12.72
CA ARG A 43 -6.69 -6.66 13.63
C ARG A 43 -7.59 -6.94 14.83
N GLN A 44 -8.77 -7.52 14.65
CA GLN A 44 -9.61 -7.87 15.80
C GLN A 44 -8.94 -8.90 16.71
N ALA A 45 -8.39 -9.99 16.16
CA ALA A 45 -7.73 -11.02 16.95
C ALA A 45 -6.51 -10.48 17.73
N VAL A 46 -5.68 -9.64 17.10
CA VAL A 46 -4.55 -8.97 17.76
C VAL A 46 -5.06 -7.99 18.82
N GLY A 47 -6.12 -7.23 18.53
CA GLY A 47 -6.72 -6.29 19.47
C GLY A 47 -7.25 -6.97 20.73
N GLU A 48 -7.92 -8.11 20.58
CA GLU A 48 -8.38 -8.94 21.70
C GLU A 48 -7.22 -9.36 22.60
N ASN A 49 -6.11 -9.84 22.02
CA ASN A 49 -4.92 -10.22 22.77
C ASN A 49 -4.24 -9.03 23.48
N MET A 50 -4.33 -7.84 22.90
CA MET A 50 -3.76 -6.60 23.44
C MET A 50 -4.71 -5.86 24.40
N GLY A 51 -5.98 -6.25 24.49
CA GLY A 51 -7.00 -5.50 25.22
C GLY A 51 -7.34 -4.13 24.60
N ILE A 52 -7.14 -3.96 23.29
CA ILE A 52 -7.47 -2.72 22.55
C ILE A 52 -8.45 -3.00 21.43
N ALA A 53 -9.24 -1.98 21.07
CA ALA A 53 -10.13 -2.04 19.92
C ALA A 53 -9.47 -1.39 18.70
N PHE A 54 -9.37 -2.14 17.60
CA PHE A 54 -8.99 -1.58 16.31
C PHE A 54 -10.24 -1.16 15.53
N GLU A 55 -10.26 0.09 15.08
CA GLU A 55 -11.24 0.48 14.05
C GLU A 55 -10.98 -0.33 12.78
N LYS A 56 -12.08 -0.72 12.11
CA LYS A 56 -12.01 -1.45 10.85
C LYS A 56 -11.43 -0.54 9.77
N LEU A 57 -10.40 -1.02 9.11
CA LEU A 57 -9.85 -0.39 7.91
C LEU A 57 -10.91 -0.37 6.80
N ILE A 58 -10.98 0.76 6.10
CA ILE A 58 -11.80 0.94 4.91
C ILE A 58 -10.88 1.21 3.71
N TYR A 59 -11.15 0.56 2.58
CA TYR A 59 -10.38 0.81 1.37
C TYR A 59 -10.62 2.23 0.83
N SER A 60 -9.53 2.95 0.51
CA SER A 60 -9.55 4.32 0.03
C SER A 60 -8.87 4.45 -1.32
N LYS A 61 -9.66 4.83 -2.33
CA LYS A 61 -9.13 5.18 -3.66
C LYS A 61 -8.21 6.39 -3.65
N GLY A 62 -8.41 7.31 -2.71
CA GLY A 62 -7.49 8.44 -2.51
C GLY A 62 -6.12 7.99 -2.02
N LEU A 63 -6.07 7.00 -1.11
CA LEU A 63 -4.79 6.43 -0.64
C LEU A 63 -4.14 5.55 -1.71
N GLU A 64 -4.92 4.79 -2.48
CA GLU A 64 -4.41 4.03 -3.65
C GLU A 64 -3.72 4.96 -4.65
N LEU A 65 -4.33 6.10 -4.97
CA LEU A 65 -3.70 7.09 -5.85
C LEU A 65 -2.41 7.65 -5.24
N LYS A 66 -2.37 7.89 -3.92
CA LYS A 66 -1.14 8.33 -3.25
C LYS A 66 -0.05 7.25 -3.26
N ALA A 67 -0.43 5.98 -3.07
CA ALA A 67 0.49 4.84 -3.11
C ALA A 67 1.07 4.62 -4.53
N GLU A 68 0.32 4.98 -5.58
CA GLU A 68 0.83 4.95 -6.95
C GLU A 68 1.84 6.08 -7.23
N ASN A 69 1.54 7.29 -6.74
CA ASN A 69 2.22 8.52 -7.18
C ASN A 69 3.33 9.02 -6.25
N PHE A 70 3.62 8.37 -5.12
CA PHE A 70 4.72 8.81 -4.25
C PHE A 70 6.09 8.68 -4.94
N ARG A 71 7.10 9.38 -4.43
CA ARG A 71 8.43 9.44 -5.02
C ARG A 71 9.38 8.43 -4.39
N CYS A 72 10.01 7.59 -5.21
CA CYS A 72 10.94 6.56 -4.74
C CYS A 72 12.32 7.12 -4.33
N ASP A 73 12.65 8.33 -4.78
CA ASP A 73 13.94 8.99 -4.57
C ASP A 73 13.99 9.81 -3.28
N LEU A 74 12.85 10.00 -2.60
CA LEU A 74 12.79 10.72 -1.32
C LEU A 74 12.96 9.74 -0.14
N PRO A 75 13.99 9.89 0.70
CA PRO A 75 14.29 8.95 1.78
C PRO A 75 13.12 8.67 2.72
N ASP A 76 12.42 9.74 3.11
CA ASP A 76 11.34 9.67 4.09
C ASP A 76 10.09 8.99 3.51
N GLU A 77 9.72 9.29 2.25
CA GLU A 77 8.50 8.75 1.63
C GLU A 77 8.52 7.21 1.46
N ARG A 78 9.71 6.61 1.42
CA ARG A 78 9.89 5.16 1.22
C ARG A 78 9.43 4.32 2.41
N PHE A 79 9.49 4.88 3.61
CA PHE A 79 9.04 4.22 4.84
C PHE A 79 7.59 4.57 5.19
N GLU A 80 6.98 5.49 4.43
CA GLU A 80 5.56 5.86 4.58
C GLU A 80 4.62 4.97 3.76
N VAL A 81 5.16 3.92 3.16
CA VAL A 81 4.42 2.90 2.43
C VAL A 81 4.87 1.53 2.86
N VAL A 82 3.95 0.57 2.82
CA VAL A 82 4.26 -0.83 3.00
C VAL A 82 4.43 -1.48 1.63
N PRO A 83 5.62 -1.97 1.27
CA PRO A 83 5.85 -2.61 -0.02
C PRO A 83 5.11 -3.94 -0.10
N LEU A 84 4.53 -4.24 -1.27
CA LEU A 84 3.89 -5.54 -1.51
C LEU A 84 4.90 -6.61 -1.88
N LYS A 85 6.06 -6.27 -2.45
CA LYS A 85 7.11 -7.24 -2.76
C LYS A 85 8.45 -6.56 -2.70
N MET A 86 9.47 -7.28 -2.24
CA MET A 86 10.83 -6.76 -2.12
C MET A 86 11.84 -7.77 -2.64
N ASN A 87 12.93 -7.28 -3.24
CA ASN A 87 14.09 -8.12 -3.52
C ASN A 87 14.92 -8.33 -2.25
N GLN A 88 15.92 -9.21 -2.34
CA GLN A 88 16.78 -9.55 -1.22
C GLN A 88 17.54 -8.32 -0.67
N ASP A 89 18.08 -7.47 -1.54
CA ASP A 89 18.79 -6.24 -1.13
C ASP A 89 17.89 -5.28 -0.33
N MET A 90 16.63 -5.13 -0.73
CA MET A 90 15.65 -4.33 0.02
C MET A 90 15.29 -4.99 1.35
N LYS A 91 15.11 -6.33 1.38
CA LYS A 91 14.88 -7.07 2.63
C LYS A 91 16.05 -6.93 3.61
N GLU A 92 17.29 -6.89 3.11
CA GLU A 92 18.49 -6.65 3.93
C GLU A 92 18.50 -5.23 4.50
N THR A 93 18.09 -4.25 3.70
CA THR A 93 18.00 -2.85 4.14
C THR A 93 17.06 -2.70 5.32
N VAL A 94 15.84 -3.26 5.22
CA VAL A 94 14.78 -3.06 6.21
C VAL A 94 14.93 -3.93 7.46
N LYS A 95 15.71 -5.01 7.39
CA LYS A 95 16.11 -5.82 8.55
C LYS A 95 17.24 -5.19 9.36
N SER A 96 17.75 -4.04 8.94
CA SER A 96 18.72 -3.27 9.70
C SER A 96 18.20 -2.99 11.13
N PRO A 97 19.05 -3.11 12.17
CA PRO A 97 18.70 -2.71 13.54
C PRO A 97 18.17 -1.28 13.66
N THR A 98 18.52 -0.40 12.71
CA THR A 98 18.08 0.99 12.68
C THR A 98 16.67 1.20 12.14
N ILE A 99 16.11 0.25 11.38
CA ILE A 99 14.80 0.38 10.72
C ILE A 99 13.73 -0.47 11.45
N GLY A 100 14.16 -1.57 12.08
CA GLY A 100 13.30 -2.41 12.91
C GLY A 100 12.60 -3.52 12.10
N MET A 101 12.74 -4.76 12.59
CA MET A 101 12.29 -5.97 11.90
C MET A 101 10.79 -6.01 11.58
N TYR A 102 9.97 -5.23 12.29
CA TYR A 102 8.52 -5.25 12.21
C TYR A 102 7.89 -3.99 11.61
N LEU A 103 8.69 -3.04 11.12
CA LEU A 103 8.22 -1.73 10.67
C LEU A 103 6.97 -1.81 9.78
N PHE A 104 7.01 -2.65 8.75
CA PHE A 104 5.90 -2.77 7.79
C PHE A 104 4.69 -3.51 8.35
N SER A 105 4.93 -4.55 9.16
CA SER A 105 3.83 -5.29 9.80
C SER A 105 3.09 -4.36 10.76
N ARG A 106 3.81 -3.58 11.59
CA ARG A 106 3.21 -2.62 12.55
C ARG A 106 2.29 -1.61 11.89
N GLU A 107 2.55 -1.21 10.65
CA GLU A 107 1.70 -0.23 9.97
C GLU A 107 0.27 -0.77 9.71
N PHE A 108 0.12 -2.08 9.46
CA PHE A 108 -1.21 -2.72 9.36
C PHE A 108 -1.94 -2.77 10.70
N PHE A 109 -1.20 -2.68 11.81
CA PHE A 109 -1.70 -2.81 13.18
C PHE A 109 -1.53 -1.51 13.98
N ASN A 110 -1.34 -0.37 13.32
CA ASN A 110 -1.43 0.92 13.96
C ASN A 110 -2.92 1.22 14.26
N PRO A 111 -3.31 1.47 15.53
CA PRO A 111 -4.69 1.75 15.92
C PRO A 111 -5.26 3.02 15.29
N ASN A 112 -4.41 4.01 14.98
CA ASN A 112 -4.84 5.26 14.38
C ASN A 112 -5.15 5.14 12.88
N ASN A 113 -4.71 4.07 12.24
CA ASN A 113 -5.01 3.82 10.84
C ASN A 113 -6.45 3.27 10.69
N THR A 114 -7.28 3.99 9.93
CA THR A 114 -8.68 3.65 9.64
C THR A 114 -8.93 3.43 8.15
N LYS A 115 -7.96 3.76 7.30
CA LYS A 115 -8.03 3.64 5.85
C LYS A 115 -6.75 3.05 5.28
N ILE A 116 -6.89 2.31 4.19
CA ILE A 116 -5.79 1.73 3.41
C ILE A 116 -6.05 1.91 1.93
N GLY A 117 -5.02 2.11 1.12
CA GLY A 117 -5.11 1.99 -0.33
C GLY A 117 -3.79 1.53 -0.92
N CYS A 118 -3.85 0.63 -1.90
CA CYS A 118 -2.68 -0.04 -2.44
C CYS A 118 -2.60 0.04 -3.96
N SER A 119 -1.39 0.29 -4.47
CA SER A 119 -1.04 0.11 -5.88
C SER A 119 -0.29 -1.21 -6.05
N LYS A 120 -0.61 -1.98 -7.11
CA LYS A 120 0.20 -3.14 -7.53
C LYS A 120 1.33 -2.75 -8.48
N GLU A 121 1.12 -1.70 -9.25
CA GLU A 121 1.97 -1.33 -10.39
C GLU A 121 3.19 -0.51 -9.97
N LYS A 122 3.14 0.12 -8.77
CA LYS A 122 4.24 0.93 -8.28
C LYS A 122 5.52 0.11 -8.18
N THR A 123 6.57 0.55 -8.86
CA THR A 123 7.90 -0.05 -8.73
C THR A 123 8.89 1.02 -8.29
N CYS A 124 9.72 0.70 -7.32
CA CYS A 124 10.82 1.54 -6.87
C CYS A 124 12.14 0.76 -6.93
N SER A 125 13.21 1.46 -7.32
CA SER A 125 14.57 0.92 -7.42
C SER A 125 15.55 1.97 -6.93
N ILE A 126 16.45 1.59 -6.04
CA ILE A 126 17.46 2.45 -5.45
C ILE A 126 18.78 1.70 -5.49
N THR A 127 19.79 2.32 -6.09
CA THR A 127 21.17 1.83 -6.05
C THR A 127 21.93 2.66 -5.04
N PHE A 128 22.60 2.01 -4.10
CA PHE A 128 23.39 2.69 -3.08
C PHE A 128 24.79 2.99 -3.62
N GLU A 129 25.22 4.24 -3.50
CA GLU A 129 26.54 4.68 -3.97
C GLU A 129 27.64 4.38 -2.94
N ASP A 130 27.30 4.42 -1.65
CA ASP A 130 28.21 4.29 -0.53
C ASP A 130 27.63 3.47 0.64
N GLY A 131 28.46 3.24 1.66
CA GLY A 131 28.12 2.48 2.86
C GLY A 131 28.06 0.96 2.68
N PRO A 132 27.53 0.20 3.67
CA PRO A 132 27.52 -1.26 3.66
C PRO A 132 26.72 -1.90 2.51
N MET A 133 25.86 -1.11 1.84
CA MET A 133 25.05 -1.55 0.70
C MET A 133 25.59 -1.05 -0.64
N ALA A 134 26.77 -0.39 -0.68
CA ALA A 134 27.35 0.18 -1.89
C ALA A 134 27.36 -0.83 -3.06
N GLY A 135 26.87 -0.39 -4.22
CA GLY A 135 26.74 -1.20 -5.43
C GLY A 135 25.53 -2.14 -5.47
N LYS A 136 24.80 -2.34 -4.37
CA LYS A 136 23.55 -3.12 -4.36
C LYS A 136 22.38 -2.27 -4.86
N THR A 137 21.37 -2.94 -5.41
CA THR A 137 20.15 -2.27 -5.89
C THR A 137 18.92 -2.82 -5.17
N ALA A 138 18.42 -2.07 -4.18
CA ALA A 138 17.18 -2.38 -3.49
C ALA A 138 15.97 -2.07 -4.38
N LYS A 139 15.05 -3.03 -4.49
CA LYS A 139 13.83 -2.92 -5.29
C LYS A 139 12.61 -3.36 -4.50
N PHE A 140 11.50 -2.68 -4.76
CA PHE A 140 10.19 -3.15 -4.32
C PHE A 140 9.12 -2.90 -5.38
N TRP A 141 8.07 -3.72 -5.34
CA TRP A 141 6.93 -3.71 -6.26
C TRP A 141 5.63 -3.71 -5.48
N GLY A 142 4.69 -2.91 -5.94
CA GLY A 142 3.48 -2.55 -5.22
C GLY A 142 3.75 -1.82 -3.91
N ALA A 143 2.77 -1.05 -3.47
CA ALA A 143 2.85 -0.28 -2.23
C ALA A 143 1.45 -0.07 -1.66
N CYS A 144 1.32 -0.17 -0.35
CA CYS A 144 0.14 0.22 0.41
C CYS A 144 0.44 1.48 1.21
N ARG A 145 -0.55 2.36 1.31
CA ARG A 145 -0.52 3.55 2.15
C ARG A 145 -1.72 3.57 3.09
N PHE A 146 -1.51 4.06 4.30
CA PHE A 146 -2.53 4.13 5.33
C PHE A 146 -2.92 5.58 5.64
N GLY A 147 -4.04 5.73 6.32
CA GLY A 147 -4.47 7.01 6.85
C GLY A 147 -5.53 6.88 7.94
N PRO A 148 -5.76 7.95 8.72
CA PRO A 148 -4.93 9.15 8.80
C PRO A 148 -3.51 8.82 9.28
N LYS A 149 -2.49 9.51 8.74
CA LYS A 149 -1.13 9.33 9.23
C LYS A 149 -1.06 9.88 10.63
N SER A 150 -0.86 8.99 11.59
CA SER A 150 -0.59 9.35 12.96
C SER A 150 0.42 8.38 13.51
N HIS A 151 1.47 8.92 14.12
CA HIS A 151 2.37 8.11 14.92
C HIS A 151 1.59 7.43 16.04
N TYR A 152 1.96 6.19 16.34
CA TYR A 152 1.42 5.45 17.46
C TYR A 152 2.57 4.71 18.12
N ASP A 153 2.82 5.05 19.38
CA ASP A 153 3.78 4.36 20.22
C ASP A 153 3.05 3.25 20.97
N PHE A 154 3.45 2.00 20.70
CA PHE A 154 2.99 0.87 21.49
C PHE A 154 3.69 0.88 22.85
N ASP A 155 2.98 0.44 23.89
CA ASP A 155 3.61 0.10 25.16
C ASP A 155 4.59 -1.07 24.92
N ASP A 156 5.83 -0.94 25.39
CA ASP A 156 6.85 -1.97 25.25
C ASP A 156 6.42 -3.33 25.83
N SER A 157 5.55 -3.32 26.84
CA SER A 157 4.96 -4.51 27.44
C SER A 157 3.76 -5.07 26.69
N ASN A 158 3.18 -4.32 25.75
CA ASN A 158 1.98 -4.68 25.00
C ASN A 158 2.11 -4.26 23.52
N THR A 159 2.85 -5.06 22.75
CA THR A 159 3.14 -4.81 21.34
C THR A 159 2.34 -5.75 20.43
N PRO A 160 2.03 -5.35 19.19
CA PRO A 160 1.30 -6.21 18.25
C PRO A 160 2.10 -7.48 17.92
N GLU A 161 3.44 -7.42 17.92
CA GLU A 161 4.28 -8.61 17.78
C GLU A 161 4.08 -9.60 18.92
N GLY A 162 4.11 -9.11 20.17
CA GLY A 162 3.88 -9.93 21.35
C GLY A 162 2.46 -10.53 21.37
N ALA A 163 1.51 -9.85 20.74
CA ALA A 163 0.12 -10.28 20.60
C ALA A 163 -0.16 -11.20 19.39
N GLY A 164 0.88 -11.62 18.65
CA GLY A 164 0.75 -12.57 17.55
C GLY A 164 0.42 -11.95 16.19
N MET A 165 0.78 -10.69 15.96
CA MET A 165 0.66 -10.04 14.66
C MET A 165 1.31 -10.86 13.53
N PRO A 166 0.59 -11.09 12.42
CA PRO A 166 1.18 -11.68 11.21
C PRO A 166 2.25 -10.80 10.58
N SER A 167 3.20 -11.43 9.89
CA SER A 167 4.11 -10.73 8.98
C SER A 167 3.32 -10.07 7.84
N TYR A 168 3.77 -8.90 7.38
CA TYR A 168 3.21 -8.24 6.19
C TYR A 168 3.17 -9.15 4.95
N GLU A 169 4.10 -10.10 4.85
CA GLU A 169 4.18 -11.08 3.75
C GLU A 169 2.89 -11.92 3.61
N LYS A 170 2.15 -12.15 4.71
CA LYS A 170 0.83 -12.82 4.66
C LYS A 170 -0.12 -12.13 3.67
N TYR A 171 -0.15 -10.80 3.68
CA TYR A 171 -1.06 -10.01 2.85
C TYR A 171 -0.59 -9.92 1.39
N VAL A 172 0.71 -10.11 1.16
CA VAL A 172 1.30 -10.23 -0.17
C VAL A 172 0.87 -11.55 -0.82
N ASP A 173 1.06 -12.65 -0.10
CA ASP A 173 0.67 -13.99 -0.57
C ASP A 173 -0.83 -14.07 -0.83
N LEU A 174 -1.63 -13.42 0.02
CA LEU A 174 -3.08 -13.30 -0.14
C LEU A 174 -3.47 -12.67 -1.49
N LEU A 175 -2.68 -11.72 -1.98
CA LEU A 175 -2.89 -10.99 -3.24
C LEU A 175 -2.22 -11.67 -4.45
N GLY A 176 -1.43 -12.73 -4.23
CA GLY A 176 -0.73 -13.47 -5.28
C GLY A 176 0.34 -12.65 -6.00
N ILE A 177 1.11 -11.84 -5.26
CA ILE A 177 2.16 -10.93 -5.78
C ILE A 177 3.57 -11.49 -5.54
#